data_AF-A0A971D5U3-F1
#
_entry.id   AF-A0A971D5U3-F1
#
_cell.length_a   1.000
_cell.length_b   1.000
_cell.length_c   1.000
_cell.angle_alpha   90.00
_cell.angle_beta   90.00
_cell.angle_gamma   90.00
#
_symmetry.space_group_name_H-M   'P 1'
#
loop_
_entity.id
_entity.type
_entity.pdbx_description
1 polymer ?
#
loop_
_entity_poly.entity_id
_entity_poly.type
_entity_poly.pdbx_seq_one_letter_code
_entity_poly.pdbx_strand_id
1 'polypeptide(L)' 'MERLTPRKLTREQLIEALNDDLAWEYQALIQYVQHAAAISGAQYDAIKAELIVHSNEEHAHAVSLADQI' A
#
# COMPACT_ATOMS: atom_id res chain seq x y z
N MET A 1 -18.11 -25.23 -6.09
CA MET A 1 -17.90 -23.79 -5.95
C MET A 1 -17.85 -23.19 -7.34
N GLU A 2 -18.76 -22.29 -7.66
CA GLU A 2 -18.81 -21.62 -8.96
C GLU A 2 -17.59 -20.69 -9.06
N ARG A 3 -16.74 -20.88 -10.07
CA ARG A 3 -15.60 -19.98 -10.30
C ARG A 3 -16.15 -18.68 -10.84
N LEU A 4 -15.88 -17.57 -10.15
CA LEU A 4 -16.23 -16.24 -10.63
C LEU A 4 -15.55 -16.00 -11.99
N THR A 5 -16.33 -15.60 -12.99
CA THR A 5 -15.80 -15.20 -14.28
C THR A 5 -14.90 -13.97 -14.09
N PRO A 6 -13.65 -13.97 -14.61
CA PRO A 6 -12.77 -12.82 -14.50
C PRO A 6 -13.45 -11.56 -15.08
N ARG A 7 -13.33 -10.44 -14.36
CA ARG A 7 -13.83 -9.16 -14.86
C ARG A 7 -13.13 -8.84 -16.18
N LYS A 8 -13.91 -8.63 -17.25
CA LYS A 8 -13.37 -8.12 -18.51
C LYS A 8 -13.10 -6.63 -18.33
N LEU A 9 -11.82 -6.28 -18.25
CA LEU A 9 -11.33 -4.89 -18.23
C LEU A 9 -10.62 -4.60 -19.55
N THR A 10 -10.76 -3.37 -20.06
CA THR A 10 -9.84 -2.89 -21.10
C THR A 10 -8.48 -2.58 -20.48
N ARG A 11 -7.45 -2.41 -21.31
CA ARG A 11 -6.12 -2.02 -20.83
C ARG A 11 -6.19 -0.68 -20.10
N GLU A 12 -6.96 0.27 -20.63
CA GLU A 12 -7.11 1.61 -20.06
C GLU A 12 -7.75 1.55 -18.66
N GLN A 13 -8.80 0.75 -18.50
CA GLN A 13 -9.44 0.54 -17.20
C GLN A 13 -8.52 -0.15 -16.18
N LEU A 14 -7.67 -1.06 -16.65
CA LEU A 14 -6.67 -1.69 -15.79
C LEU A 14 -5.62 -0.66 -15.33
N ILE A 15 -5.11 0.17 -16.24
CA ILE A 15 -4.14 1.20 -15.92
C ILE A 15 -4.72 2.25 -14.96
N GLU A 16 -5.99 2.65 -15.14
CA GLU A 16 -6.69 3.54 -14.21
C GLU A 16 -6.74 2.93 -12.80
N ALA A 17 -7.17 1.67 -12.68
CA ALA A 17 -7.22 0.97 -11.40
C ALA A 17 -5.84 0.80 -10.74
N LEU A 18 -4.78 0.56 -11.54
CA LEU A 18 -3.41 0.46 -11.03
C LEU A 18 -2.87 1.82 -10.54
N ASN A 19 -3.24 2.92 -11.20
CA ASN A 19 -2.89 4.26 -10.73
C ASN A 19 -3.62 4.63 -9.43
N ASP A 20 -4.89 4.21 -9.29
CA ASP A 20 -5.62 4.35 -8.04
C ASP A 20 -4.90 3.57 -6.93
N ASP A 21 -4.58 2.30 -7.17
CA ASP A 21 -3.87 1.43 -6.20
C ASP A 21 -2.51 2.03 -5.79
N LEU A 22 -1.74 2.54 -6.76
CA LEU A 22 -0.49 3.24 -6.51
C LEU A 22 -0.68 4.45 -5.57
N ALA A 23 -1.78 5.20 -5.73
CA ALA A 23 -2.09 6.32 -4.83
C ALA A 23 -2.41 5.84 -3.41
N TRP A 24 -3.10 4.70 -3.26
CA TRP A 24 -3.36 4.08 -1.96
C TRP A 24 -2.07 3.62 -1.27
N GLU A 25 -1.13 3.03 -2.00
CA GLU A 25 0.16 2.62 -1.42
C GLU A 25 0.97 3.81 -0.90
N TYR A 26 1.01 4.92 -1.66
CA TYR A 26 1.64 6.14 -1.17
C TYR A 26 0.92 6.72 0.06
N GLN A 27 -0.41 6.66 0.09
CA GLN A 27 -1.19 7.11 1.24
C GLN A 27 -0.89 6.25 2.48
N ALA A 28 -0.84 4.93 2.34
CA ALA A 28 -0.52 4.00 3.41
C ALA A 28 0.90 4.21 3.94
N LEU A 29 1.89 4.33 3.05
CA LEU A 29 3.28 4.67 3.39
C LEU A 29 3.34 5.94 4.26
N ILE A 30 2.73 7.03 3.80
CA ILE A 30 2.72 8.30 4.54
C ILE A 30 2.07 8.13 5.92
N GLN A 31 0.95 7.42 6.00
CA GLN A 31 0.26 7.17 7.27
C GLN A 31 1.12 6.37 8.25
N TYR A 32 1.78 5.30 7.80
CA TYR A 32 2.67 4.52 8.65
C TYR A 32 3.84 5.33 9.20
N VAL A 33 4.49 6.12 8.34
CA VAL A 33 5.58 7.02 8.77
C VAL A 33 5.08 8.05 9.78
N GLN A 34 3.94 8.69 9.50
CA GLN A 34 3.36 9.70 10.39
C GLN A 34 2.96 9.11 11.75
N HIS A 35 2.34 7.93 11.78
CA HIS A 35 1.94 7.26 13.02
C HIS A 35 3.15 6.76 13.81
N ALA A 36 4.17 6.20 13.14
CA ALA A 36 5.42 5.83 13.79
C ALA A 36 6.12 7.05 14.41
N ALA A 37 6.03 8.24 13.81
CA ALA A 37 6.59 9.46 14.39
C ALA A 37 5.76 10.01 15.55
N ALA A 38 4.42 9.93 15.46
CA ALA A 38 3.51 10.55 16.43
C ALA A 38 3.27 9.72 17.71
N ILE A 39 3.32 8.39 17.62
CA ILE A 39 3.07 7.51 18.78
C ILE A 39 4.21 7.63 19.80
N SER A 40 3.87 7.71 21.08
CA SER A 40 4.80 7.91 22.20
C SER A 40 4.41 7.07 23.42
N GLY A 41 5.41 6.66 24.20
CA GLY A 41 5.27 5.76 25.35
C GLY A 41 5.95 4.41 25.11
N ALA A 42 6.68 3.92 26.11
CA ALA A 42 7.51 2.71 26.01
C ALA A 42 6.71 1.45 25.65
N GLN A 43 5.43 1.41 26.01
CA GLN A 43 4.54 0.30 25.68
C GLN A 43 4.29 0.14 24.17
N TYR A 44 4.62 1.14 23.35
CA TYR A 44 4.37 1.13 21.91
C TYR A 44 5.62 0.91 21.07
N ASP A 45 6.80 0.71 21.65
CA ASP A 45 8.06 0.60 20.89
C ASP A 45 8.01 -0.50 19.82
N ALA A 46 7.40 -1.66 20.15
CA ALA A 46 7.20 -2.74 19.19
C ALA A 46 6.26 -2.34 18.03
N ILE A 47 5.20 -1.59 18.33
CA ILE A 47 4.27 -1.09 17.30
C ILE A 47 4.98 -0.07 16.41
N LYS A 48 5.78 0.84 16.97
CA LYS A 48 6.56 1.81 16.19
C LYS A 48 7.51 1.10 15.23
N ALA A 49 8.19 0.04 15.69
CA ALA A 49 9.07 -0.75 14.84
C ALA A 49 8.31 -1.39 13.67
N GLU A 50 7.14 -1.99 13.94
CA GLU A 50 6.33 -2.63 12.90
C GLU A 50 5.77 -1.63 11.88
N LEU A 51 5.34 -0.43 12.31
CA LEU A 51 4.88 0.61 11.38
C LEU A 51 5.99 1.04 10.41
N ILE A 52 7.25 1.06 10.84
CA ILE A 52 8.38 1.33 9.93
C ILE A 52 8.57 0.19 8.93
N VAL A 53 8.42 -1.07 9.35
CA VAL A 53 8.45 -2.22 8.43
C VAL A 53 7.37 -2.08 7.36
N HIS A 54 6.11 -1.87 7.75
CA HIS A 54 5.02 -1.69 6.80
C HIS A 54 5.24 -0.49 5.86
N SER A 55 5.80 0.62 6.35
CA SER A 55 6.11 1.75 5.46
C SER A 55 7.08 1.39 4.33
N ASN A 56 8.03 0.46 4.58
CA ASN A 56 8.94 -0.02 3.55
C ASN A 56 8.27 -1.04 2.61
N GLU A 57 7.34 -1.84 3.12
CA GLU A 57 6.53 -2.77 2.32
C GLU A 57 5.65 -2.00 1.32
N GLU A 58 4.92 -0.98 1.77
CA GLU A 58 4.08 -0.17 0.86
C GLU A 58 4.93 0.61 -0.16
N HIS A 59 6.17 0.99 0.20
CA HIS A 59 7.10 1.53 -0.79
C HIS A 59 7.45 0.50 -1.88
N ALA A 60 7.73 -0.75 -1.49
CA ALA A 60 8.00 -1.82 -2.44
C ALA A 60 6.78 -2.14 -3.31
N HIS A 61 5.57 -2.12 -2.73
CA HIS A 61 4.32 -2.27 -3.49
C HIS A 61 4.15 -1.14 -4.51
N ALA A 62 4.35 0.12 -4.12
CA ALA A 62 4.29 1.27 -5.01
C ALA A 62 5.26 1.15 -6.20
N VAL A 63 6.51 0.72 -5.95
CA VAL A 63 7.49 0.47 -7.02
C VAL A 63 7.00 -0.64 -7.96
N SER A 64 6.50 -1.74 -7.40
CA SER A 64 5.98 -2.85 -8.20
C SER A 64 4.76 -2.47 -9.05
N LEU A 65 3.87 -1.61 -8.55
CA LEU A 65 2.72 -1.11 -9.30
C LEU A 65 3.14 -0.15 -10.41
N ALA A 66 4.10 0.74 -10.13
CA ALA A 66 4.63 1.67 -11.11
C ALA A 66 5.26 0.95 -12.32
N ASP A 67 5.90 -0.20 -12.12
CA ASP A 67 6.47 -1.01 -13.22
C ASP A 67 5.40 -1.65 -14.13
N GLN A 68 4.13 -1.72 -13.69
CA GLN A 68 3.02 -2.31 -14.43
C GLN A 68 2.20 -1.27 -15.24
N ILE A 69 2.44 0.03 -15.02
CA ILE A 69 1.71 1.13 -15.64
C ILE A 69 2.38 1.56 -16.95
#